data_AF-A0A2V6K3V7-F1
#
_entry.id   AF-A0A2V6K3V7-F1
#
_cell.length_a   1.000
_cell.length_b   1.000
_cell.length_c   1.000
_cell.angle_alpha   90.00
_cell.angle_beta   90.00
_cell.angle_gamma   90.00
#
_symmetry.space_group_name_H-M   'P 1'
#
loop_
_entity.id
_entity.type
_entity.pdbx_description
1 polymer ?
#
loop_
_entity_poly.entity_id
_entity_poly.type
_entity_poly.pdbx_seq_one_letter_code
_entity_poly.pdbx_strand_id
1 'polypeptide(L)'
;MRPLLATEAPASTVLIRIVVGGVFFTEGIQKFLYPADLGAGRFAKIGIPMPETMGPFVGGVEILCGALVILGLLTRLASILLLIDISVAIVSTKIPILLGHGFWGFSLTKLLRYGFLSMVHEARTDFAMWFGLLFLIIVGAGKKWSLDAKFVPVGSEPGMRFFADRDSGRSK
;
A
#
# COMPACT_ATOMS: atom_id res chain seq x y z
N MET A 1 -13.79 -1.57 14.63
CA MET A 1 -12.75 -2.58 14.28
C MET A 1 -13.19 -3.60 13.24
N ARG A 2 -14.43 -4.14 13.27
CA ARG A 2 -14.93 -5.10 12.26
C ARG A 2 -14.76 -4.73 10.78
N PRO A 3 -14.95 -3.47 10.31
CA PRO A 3 -14.82 -3.16 8.88
C PRO A 3 -13.38 -3.18 8.35
N LEU A 4 -12.37 -3.03 9.23
CA LEU A 4 -10.97 -3.01 8.82
C LEU A 4 -10.42 -4.40 8.50
N LEU A 5 -10.98 -5.45 9.13
CA LEU A 5 -10.55 -6.84 8.97
C LEU A 5 -11.46 -7.65 8.05
N ALA A 6 -12.67 -7.16 7.75
CA ALA A 6 -13.61 -7.84 6.87
C ALA A 6 -13.06 -7.91 5.43
N THR A 7 -13.02 -9.12 4.88
CA THR A 7 -12.54 -9.38 3.52
C THR A 7 -13.35 -10.45 2.81
N GLU A 8 -13.94 -10.08 1.68
CA GLU A 8 -14.62 -10.98 0.74
C GLU A 8 -13.79 -11.19 -0.54
N ALA A 9 -12.51 -10.82 -0.49
CA ALA A 9 -11.65 -10.75 -1.65
C ALA A 9 -11.22 -12.15 -2.15
N PRO A 10 -11.20 -12.38 -3.47
CA PRO A 10 -10.72 -13.63 -4.06
C PRO A 10 -9.27 -13.94 -3.67
N ALA A 11 -8.87 -15.22 -3.75
CA ALA A 11 -7.51 -15.65 -3.43
C ALA A 11 -6.45 -14.96 -4.32
N SER A 12 -6.81 -14.54 -5.54
CA SER A 12 -5.94 -13.82 -6.47
C SER A 12 -5.43 -12.48 -5.93
N THR A 13 -6.08 -11.89 -4.92
CA THR A 13 -5.61 -10.67 -4.24
C THR A 13 -4.21 -10.84 -3.62
N VAL A 14 -3.75 -12.08 -3.38
CA VAL A 14 -2.36 -12.35 -2.96
C VAL A 14 -1.33 -11.83 -3.96
N LEU A 15 -1.61 -11.88 -5.26
CA LEU A 15 -0.68 -11.42 -6.30
C LEU A 15 -0.45 -9.91 -6.17
N ILE A 16 -1.53 -9.15 -5.96
CA ILE A 16 -1.44 -7.70 -5.76
C ILE A 16 -0.71 -7.38 -4.45
N ARG A 17 -0.99 -8.12 -3.37
CA ARG A 17 -0.28 -7.95 -2.09
C ARG A 17 1.22 -8.20 -2.20
N ILE A 18 1.62 -9.26 -2.90
CA ILE A 18 3.02 -9.60 -3.11
C ILE A 18 3.71 -8.50 -3.93
N VAL A 19 3.10 -8.03 -5.02
CA VAL A 19 3.70 -7.00 -5.87
C VAL A 19 3.77 -5.66 -5.13
N VAL A 20 2.64 -5.18 -4.60
CA VAL A 20 2.58 -3.88 -3.92
C VAL A 20 3.43 -3.89 -2.66
N GLY A 21 3.18 -4.85 -1.76
CA GLY A 21 3.92 -4.95 -0.50
C GLY A 21 5.40 -5.24 -0.72
N GLY A 22 5.74 -6.04 -1.74
CA GLY A 22 7.13 -6.34 -2.11
C GLY A 22 7.89 -5.10 -2.55
N VAL A 23 7.32 -4.28 -3.44
CA VAL A 23 7.95 -3.03 -3.90
C VAL A 23 8.23 -2.09 -2.74
N PHE A 24 7.24 -1.78 -1.91
CA PHE A 24 7.46 -0.90 -0.75
C PHE A 24 8.44 -1.50 0.26
N PHE A 25 8.35 -2.80 0.54
CA PHE A 25 9.27 -3.46 1.46
C PHE A 25 10.72 -3.35 0.99
N THR A 26 10.99 -3.59 -0.29
CA THR A 26 12.35 -3.49 -0.84
C THR A 26 12.83 -2.05 -0.99
N GLU A 27 11.96 -1.12 -1.40
CA GLU A 27 12.30 0.32 -1.46
C GLU A 27 12.64 0.86 -0.08
N GLY A 28 11.91 0.43 0.95
CA GLY A 28 12.19 0.80 2.33
C GLY A 28 13.54 0.29 2.82
N ILE A 29 13.86 -1.00 2.57
CA ILE A 29 15.18 -1.58 2.90
C ILE A 29 16.30 -0.80 2.21
N GLN A 30 16.11 -0.48 0.92
CA GLN A 30 17.11 0.24 0.15
C GLN A 30 17.42 1.64 0.69
N LYS A 31 16.47 2.32 1.36
CA LYS A 31 16.74 3.61 2.02
C LYS A 31 17.73 3.51 3.17
N PHE A 32 17.85 2.35 3.82
CA PHE A 32 18.84 2.09 4.86
C PHE A 32 20.16 1.55 4.30
N LEU A 33 20.11 0.73 3.25
CA LEU A 33 21.31 0.19 2.60
C LEU A 33 22.06 1.25 1.79
N TYR A 34 21.33 2.15 1.14
CA TYR A 34 21.86 3.16 0.24
C TYR A 34 21.33 4.56 0.60
N PRO A 35 21.62 5.07 1.82
CA PRO A 35 21.03 6.31 2.33
C PRO A 35 21.41 7.55 1.51
N ALA A 36 22.59 7.57 0.90
CA ALA A 36 23.04 8.68 0.05
C ALA A 36 22.29 8.77 -1.28
N ASP A 37 21.88 7.64 -1.84
CA ASP A 37 21.31 7.55 -3.19
C ASP A 37 19.79 7.40 -3.19
N LEU A 38 19.23 6.74 -2.19
CA LEU A 38 17.82 6.38 -2.12
C LEU A 38 17.10 6.91 -0.87
N GLY A 39 17.83 7.17 0.22
CA GLY A 39 17.33 7.71 1.47
C GLY A 39 17.54 9.22 1.63
N ALA A 40 18.18 9.62 2.73
CA ALA A 40 18.40 11.02 3.10
C ALA A 40 19.07 11.85 2.00
N GLY A 41 20.09 11.33 1.31
CA GLY A 41 20.77 12.06 0.24
C GLY A 41 19.87 12.33 -0.97
N ARG A 42 18.95 11.40 -1.30
CA ARG A 42 17.92 11.63 -2.32
C ARG A 42 16.90 12.66 -1.89
N PHE A 43 16.46 12.58 -0.64
CA PHE A 43 15.47 13.48 -0.08
C PHE A 43 15.99 14.93 -0.02
N ALA A 44 17.28 15.10 0.31
CA ALA A 44 17.96 16.39 0.23
C ALA A 44 17.98 16.94 -1.21
N LYS A 45 18.29 16.10 -2.20
CA LYS A 45 18.29 16.48 -3.64
C LYS A 45 16.90 16.88 -4.14
N ILE A 46 15.84 16.22 -3.65
CA ILE A 46 14.45 16.52 -4.01
C ILE A 46 13.94 17.76 -3.27
N GLY A 47 14.51 18.13 -2.11
CA GLY A 47 14.05 19.26 -1.30
C GLY A 47 13.05 18.87 -0.21
N ILE A 48 13.04 17.60 0.22
CA ILE A 48 12.23 17.17 1.37
C ILE A 48 12.85 17.72 2.66
N PRO A 49 12.06 18.33 3.56
CA PRO A 49 12.56 18.89 4.81
C PRO A 49 13.10 17.80 5.75
N MET A 50 14.13 18.14 6.54
CA MET A 50 14.76 17.21 7.50
C MET A 50 15.09 15.84 6.89
N PRO A 51 15.88 15.78 5.79
CA PRO A 51 16.10 14.55 5.03
C PRO A 51 16.70 13.41 5.85
N GLU A 52 17.57 13.72 6.82
CA GLU A 52 18.18 12.75 7.74
C GLU A 52 17.17 12.09 8.69
N THR A 53 16.03 12.74 8.95
CA THR A 53 14.94 12.17 9.74
C THR A 53 13.88 11.53 8.85
N MET A 54 13.50 12.21 7.76
CA MET A 54 12.45 11.75 6.86
C MET A 54 12.84 10.51 6.06
N GLY A 55 14.10 10.39 5.63
CA GLY A 55 14.59 9.22 4.89
C GLY A 55 14.40 7.91 5.68
N PRO A 56 14.97 7.79 6.89
CA PRO A 56 14.78 6.63 7.76
C PRO A 56 13.31 6.44 8.20
N PHE A 57 12.57 7.52 8.45
CA PHE A 57 11.16 7.44 8.84
C PHE A 57 10.31 6.81 7.73
N VAL A 58 10.39 7.35 6.50
CA VAL A 58 9.67 6.81 5.34
C VAL A 58 10.10 5.37 5.08
N GLY A 59 11.41 5.09 5.10
CA GLY A 59 11.91 3.72 4.92
C GLY A 59 11.35 2.74 5.97
N GLY A 60 11.25 3.15 7.24
CA GLY A 60 10.66 2.34 8.29
C GLY A 60 9.18 2.06 8.07
N VAL A 61 8.41 3.08 7.65
CA VAL A 61 6.99 2.96 7.32
C VAL A 61 6.79 2.00 6.14
N GLU A 62 7.59 2.14 5.08
CA GLU A 62 7.53 1.29 3.90
C GLU A 62 7.84 -0.18 4.21
N ILE A 63 8.87 -0.45 5.02
CA ILE A 63 9.23 -1.82 5.47
C ILE A 63 8.07 -2.41 6.29
N LEU A 64 7.62 -1.70 7.32
CA LEU A 64 6.60 -2.22 8.22
C LEU A 64 5.28 -2.46 7.48
N CYS A 65 4.79 -1.45 6.75
CA CYS A 65 3.52 -1.54 6.04
C CYS A 65 3.60 -2.50 4.85
N GLY A 66 4.73 -2.53 4.12
CA GLY A 66 4.97 -3.48 3.04
C GLY A 66 4.90 -4.92 3.54
N ALA A 67 5.56 -5.23 4.65
CA ALA A 67 5.50 -6.55 5.29
C ALA A 67 4.07 -6.90 5.74
N LEU A 68 3.36 -5.96 6.38
CA LEU A 68 1.96 -6.14 6.78
C LEU A 68 1.04 -6.43 5.59
N VAL A 69 1.20 -5.73 4.47
CA VAL A 69 0.44 -5.98 3.23
C VAL A 69 0.73 -7.37 2.68
N ILE A 70 2.01 -7.79 2.61
CA ILE A 70 2.39 -9.14 2.16
C ILE A 70 1.72 -10.21 3.02
N LEU A 71 1.80 -10.07 4.34
CA LEU A 71 1.22 -11.02 5.30
C LEU A 71 -0.31 -10.99 5.31
N GLY A 72 -0.93 -9.96 4.77
CA GLY A 72 -2.37 -9.75 4.87
C GLY A 72 -2.81 -9.40 6.28
N LEU A 73 -2.02 -8.60 7.02
CA LEU A 73 -2.36 -8.16 8.36
C LEU A 73 -2.62 -6.65 8.36
N LEU A 74 -3.76 -6.21 8.90
CA LEU A 74 -4.20 -4.81 8.89
C LEU A 74 -4.08 -4.17 7.49
N THR A 75 -4.42 -4.93 6.45
CA THR A 75 -4.05 -4.57 5.07
C THR A 75 -4.65 -3.23 4.65
N ARG A 76 -5.89 -2.91 5.05
CA ARG A 76 -6.50 -1.61 4.72
C ARG A 76 -5.74 -0.45 5.36
N LEU A 77 -5.32 -0.58 6.61
CA LEU A 77 -4.59 0.47 7.33
C LEU A 77 -3.18 0.65 6.74
N ALA A 78 -2.45 -0.46 6.55
CA ALA A 78 -1.13 -0.44 5.94
C ALA A 78 -1.17 0.16 4.52
N SER A 79 -2.17 -0.22 3.71
CA SER A 79 -2.34 0.34 2.37
C SER A 79 -2.67 1.83 2.37
N ILE A 80 -3.42 2.35 3.35
CA ILE A 80 -3.67 3.80 3.47
C ILE A 80 -2.36 4.56 3.73
N LEU A 81 -1.53 4.06 4.65
CA LEU A 81 -0.24 4.69 4.95
C LEU A 81 0.69 4.71 3.72
N LEU A 82 0.81 3.57 3.03
CA LEU A 82 1.59 3.47 1.80
C LEU A 82 1.02 4.34 0.66
N LEU A 83 -0.31 4.51 0.60
CA LEU A 83 -0.96 5.36 -0.40
C LEU A 83 -0.61 6.83 -0.19
N ILE A 84 -0.56 7.28 1.06
CA ILE A 84 -0.11 8.63 1.40
C ILE A 84 1.35 8.81 0.97
N ASP A 85 2.21 7.86 1.32
CA ASP A 85 3.64 7.91 1.01
C ASP A 85 3.92 8.03 -0.50
N ILE A 86 3.36 7.13 -1.30
CA ILE A 86 3.53 7.18 -2.75
C ILE A 86 2.88 8.42 -3.38
N SER A 87 1.83 8.97 -2.77
CA SER A 87 1.23 10.24 -3.24
C SER A 87 2.19 11.40 -3.01
N VAL A 88 2.87 11.47 -1.86
CA VAL A 88 3.91 12.48 -1.60
C VAL A 88 5.09 12.29 -2.56
N ALA A 89 5.49 11.05 -2.85
CA ALA A 89 6.55 10.77 -3.83
C ALA A 89 6.17 11.26 -5.24
N ILE A 90 4.93 11.04 -5.69
CA ILE A 90 4.43 11.54 -6.97
C ILE A 90 4.44 13.07 -7.02
N VAL A 91 3.93 13.73 -5.97
CA VAL A 91 3.88 15.19 -5.89
C VAL A 91 5.29 15.79 -5.90
N SER A 92 6.19 15.24 -5.09
CA SER A 92 7.55 15.78 -4.91
C SER A 92 8.48 15.52 -6.08
N THR A 93 8.27 14.43 -6.85
CA THR A 93 9.19 14.05 -7.92
C THR A 93 8.59 14.19 -9.32
N LYS A 94 7.33 13.83 -9.52
CA LYS A 94 6.73 13.71 -10.85
C LYS A 94 6.10 15.01 -11.33
N ILE A 95 5.53 15.82 -10.43
CA ILE A 95 5.01 17.15 -10.79
C ILE A 95 6.12 18.08 -11.29
N PRO A 96 7.30 18.18 -10.62
CA PRO A 96 8.43 18.91 -11.19
C PRO A 96 8.83 18.42 -12.59
N ILE A 97 8.82 17.10 -12.84
CA ILE A 97 9.13 16.53 -14.16
C ILE A 97 8.09 16.92 -15.21
N LEU A 98 6.82 16.97 -14.84
CA LEU A 98 5.73 17.42 -15.71
C LEU A 98 5.92 18.88 -16.11
N LEU A 99 6.27 19.74 -15.14
CA LEU A 99 6.41 21.18 -15.33
C LEU A 99 7.76 21.59 -15.94
N GLY A 100 8.79 20.75 -15.81
CA GLY A 100 10.15 21.05 -16.26
C GLY A 100 10.89 22.06 -15.37
N HIS A 101 10.37 22.39 -14.20
CA HIS A 101 11.00 23.27 -13.22
C HIS A 101 10.65 22.83 -11.78
N GLY A 102 11.36 23.38 -10.79
CA GLY A 102 11.06 23.12 -9.39
C GLY A 102 9.65 23.59 -9.00
N PHE A 103 8.95 22.81 -8.17
CA PHE A 103 7.56 23.06 -7.81
C PHE A 103 7.38 22.92 -6.30
N TRP A 104 6.76 23.90 -5.66
CA TRP A 104 6.41 23.85 -4.23
C TRP A 104 7.61 23.54 -3.30
N GLY A 105 8.78 24.11 -3.59
CA GLY A 105 10.01 23.85 -2.84
C GLY A 105 10.70 22.52 -3.20
N PHE A 106 10.09 21.69 -4.05
CA PHE A 106 10.73 20.50 -4.59
C PHE A 106 11.57 20.83 -5.82
N SER A 107 12.73 20.21 -5.88
CA SER A 107 13.74 20.39 -6.91
C SER A 107 13.49 19.46 -8.10
N LEU A 108 13.86 19.95 -9.28
CA LEU A 108 13.73 19.19 -10.52
C LEU A 108 14.75 18.04 -10.56
N THR A 109 14.25 16.81 -10.77
CA THR A 109 15.13 15.66 -11.03
C THR A 109 15.71 15.78 -12.43
N LYS A 110 17.02 15.60 -12.60
CA LYS A 110 17.67 15.71 -13.91
C LYS A 110 17.24 14.57 -14.84
N LEU A 111 16.56 14.93 -15.93
CA LEU A 111 16.16 14.02 -17.02
C LEU A 111 16.59 14.55 -18.38
N LEU A 112 16.65 13.64 -19.36
CA LEU A 112 16.99 13.97 -20.76
C LEU A 112 15.92 14.85 -21.42
N ARG A 113 14.65 14.66 -21.06
CA ARG A 113 13.50 15.40 -21.59
C ARG A 113 12.42 15.51 -20.52
N TYR A 114 11.71 16.64 -20.51
CA TYR A 114 10.62 16.93 -19.56
C TYR A 114 9.27 16.98 -20.27
N GLY A 115 8.20 17.11 -19.48
CA GLY A 115 6.83 17.17 -19.97
C GLY A 115 6.03 15.91 -19.68
N PHE A 116 4.80 15.89 -20.18
CA PHE A 116 3.81 14.88 -19.81
C PHE A 116 4.25 13.44 -20.08
N LEU A 117 4.79 13.16 -21.27
CA LEU A 117 5.21 11.81 -21.64
C LEU A 117 6.39 11.31 -20.79
N SER A 118 7.32 12.20 -20.43
CA SER A 118 8.42 11.85 -19.53
C SER A 118 7.92 11.58 -18.13
N MET A 119 7.03 12.44 -17.62
CA MET A 119 6.43 12.25 -16.29
C MET A 119 5.71 10.90 -16.23
N VAL A 120 4.84 10.61 -17.20
CA VAL A 120 4.10 9.34 -17.24
C VAL A 120 5.07 8.16 -17.34
N HIS A 121 6.11 8.25 -18.16
CA HIS A 121 7.11 7.18 -18.31
C HIS A 121 7.85 6.89 -17.00
N GLU A 122 8.26 7.94 -16.28
CA GLU A 122 8.91 7.83 -14.98
C GLU A 122 7.94 7.42 -13.88
N ALA A 123 6.65 7.74 -13.99
CA ALA A 123 5.63 7.47 -12.98
C ALA A 123 4.90 6.12 -13.14
N ARG A 124 5.25 5.30 -14.14
CA ARG A 124 4.54 4.03 -14.44
C ARG A 124 4.44 3.12 -13.21
N THR A 125 5.55 2.96 -12.50
CA THR A 125 5.61 2.16 -11.27
C THR A 125 4.82 2.81 -10.15
N ASP A 126 4.93 4.13 -9.98
CA ASP A 126 4.20 4.87 -8.95
C ASP A 126 2.67 4.75 -9.13
N PHE A 127 2.17 4.90 -10.36
CA PHE A 127 0.75 4.72 -10.66
C PHE A 127 0.29 3.29 -10.46
N ALA A 128 1.09 2.29 -10.87
CA ALA A 128 0.76 0.90 -10.63
C ALA A 128 0.64 0.60 -9.13
N MET A 129 1.54 1.13 -8.31
CA MET A 129 1.47 1.00 -6.84
C MET A 129 0.27 1.74 -6.27
N TRP A 130 0.02 2.97 -6.73
CA TRP A 130 -1.10 3.79 -6.27
C TRP A 130 -2.46 3.11 -6.51
N PHE A 131 -2.69 2.60 -7.73
CA PHE A 131 -3.91 1.85 -8.04
C PHE A 131 -3.97 0.49 -7.35
N GLY A 132 -2.84 -0.20 -7.18
CA GLY A 132 -2.76 -1.46 -6.44
C GLY A 132 -3.15 -1.29 -4.96
N LEU A 133 -2.67 -0.21 -4.34
CA LEU A 133 -3.04 0.16 -2.97
C LEU A 133 -4.53 0.52 -2.86
N LEU A 134 -5.05 1.33 -3.80
CA LEU A 134 -6.47 1.67 -3.84
C LEU A 134 -7.35 0.41 -3.95
N PHE A 135 -6.97 -0.54 -4.81
CA PHE A 135 -7.63 -1.84 -4.92
C PHE A 135 -7.64 -2.57 -3.57
N LEU A 136 -6.50 -2.64 -2.87
CA LEU A 136 -6.41 -3.30 -1.55
C LEU A 136 -7.25 -2.58 -0.47
N ILE A 137 -7.37 -1.26 -0.53
CA ILE A 137 -8.22 -0.48 0.39
C ILE A 137 -9.69 -0.81 0.17
N ILE A 138 -10.14 -0.92 -1.09
CA ILE A 138 -11.54 -1.20 -1.43
C ILE A 138 -11.88 -2.65 -1.07
N VAL A 139 -11.07 -3.60 -1.58
CA VAL A 139 -11.38 -5.03 -1.60
C VAL A 139 -10.91 -5.76 -0.33
N GLY A 140 -9.87 -5.27 0.33
CA GLY A 140 -9.29 -5.89 1.54
C GLY A 140 -8.30 -7.02 1.23
N ALA A 141 -7.95 -7.79 2.27
CA ALA A 141 -6.76 -8.65 2.28
C ALA A 141 -6.88 -10.05 1.61
N GLY A 142 -8.08 -10.59 1.39
CA GLY A 142 -8.31 -11.96 0.87
C GLY A 142 -8.85 -12.93 1.92
N LYS A 143 -9.87 -13.73 1.59
CA LYS A 143 -10.56 -14.63 2.56
C LYS A 143 -9.78 -15.89 2.94
N LYS A 144 -8.85 -16.37 2.09
CA LYS A 144 -8.16 -17.66 2.25
C LYS A 144 -6.69 -17.58 2.71
N TRP A 145 -5.97 -16.54 2.32
CA TRP A 145 -4.51 -16.42 2.49
C TRP A 145 -4.10 -15.14 3.22
N SER A 146 -4.93 -14.70 4.16
CA SER A 146 -4.73 -13.47 4.92
C SER A 146 -4.80 -13.77 6.41
N LEU A 147 -3.94 -13.13 7.20
CA LEU A 147 -4.06 -13.19 8.66
C LEU A 147 -5.30 -12.43 9.15
N ASP A 148 -5.74 -11.38 8.46
CA ASP A 148 -6.98 -10.66 8.77
C ASP A 148 -8.20 -11.61 8.78
N ALA A 149 -8.22 -12.59 7.86
CA ALA A 149 -9.30 -13.58 7.79
C ALA A 149 -9.30 -14.57 8.96
N LYS A 150 -8.17 -14.79 9.63
CA LYS A 150 -8.07 -15.67 10.82
C LYS A 150 -8.60 -15.01 12.09
N PHE A 151 -8.63 -13.68 12.14
CA PHE A 151 -9.10 -12.92 13.31
C PHE A 151 -10.59 -12.51 13.22
N VAL A 152 -11.26 -12.77 12.09
CA VAL A 152 -12.72 -12.63 11.96
C VAL A 152 -13.37 -13.97 12.33
N PRO A 153 -14.17 -14.06 13.41
CA PRO A 153 -14.81 -15.32 13.79
C PRO A 153 -15.76 -15.79 12.68
N VAL A 154 -15.57 -17.03 12.23
CA VAL A 154 -16.57 -17.74 11.42
C VAL A 154 -17.79 -17.99 12.31
N GLY A 155 -18.84 -17.19 12.13
CA GLY A 155 -20.14 -17.38 12.77
C GLY A 155 -21.03 -16.21 12.42
N SER A 156 -22.07 -16.36 11.61
CA SER A 156 -23.09 -17.41 11.64
C SER A 156 -23.61 -17.70 10.23
N GLU A 157 -23.57 -18.96 9.80
CA GLU A 157 -24.48 -19.39 8.72
C GLU A 157 -25.92 -19.29 9.22
N PRO A 158 -26.80 -18.47 8.62
CA PRO A 158 -28.20 -18.34 9.06
C PRO A 158 -29.06 -19.56 8.71
N GLY A 159 -28.52 -20.59 8.05
CA GLY A 159 -29.30 -21.66 7.41
C GLY A 159 -29.59 -22.90 8.26
N MET A 160 -28.79 -23.18 9.31
CA MET A 160 -28.87 -24.48 10.01
C MET A 160 -29.71 -24.47 11.29
N ARG A 161 -30.18 -23.29 11.75
CA ARG A 161 -31.09 -23.19 12.91
C ARG A 161 -32.57 -23.35 12.55
N PHE A 162 -32.95 -23.17 11.29
CA PHE A 162 -34.36 -23.25 10.89
C PHE A 162 -34.87 -24.69 10.67
N PHE A 163 -33.96 -25.63 10.41
CA PHE A 163 -34.34 -27.05 10.21
C PHE A 163 -34.39 -27.85 11.52
N ALA A 164 -33.56 -27.53 12.51
CA ALA A 164 -33.54 -28.28 13.77
C ALA A 164 -34.78 -28.04 14.65
N ASP A 165 -35.47 -26.91 14.47
CA ASP A 165 -36.62 -26.53 15.32
C ASP A 165 -37.97 -26.99 14.73
N ARG A 166 -38.02 -27.45 13.47
CA ARG A 166 -39.24 -27.99 12.85
C ARG A 166 -39.49 -29.46 13.20
N ASP A 167 -38.46 -30.20 13.57
CA ASP A 167 -38.59 -31.65 13.86
C ASP A 167 -38.91 -31.94 15.32
N SER A 168 -38.79 -30.96 16.24
CA SER A 168 -39.11 -31.13 17.66
C SER A 168 -40.60 -30.98 17.99
N GLY A 169 -41.41 -30.45 17.07
CA GLY A 169 -42.83 -30.13 17.27
C GLY A 169 -43.83 -31.21 16.83
N ARG A 170 -43.38 -32.39 16.39
CA ARG A 170 -44.26 -33.42 15.78
C ARG A 170 -44.34 -34.73 16.55
N SER A 171 -44.27 -34.67 17.87
CA SER A 171 -44.60 -35.81 18.74
C SER A 171 -45.30 -35.32 20.00
N LYS A 172 -46.62 -35.12 19.91
CA LYS A 172 -47.65 -35.45 20.91
C LYS A 172 -49.00 -35.54 20.21
#